data_AF-A0A958RXV7-F1
#
_entry.id   AF-A0A958RXV7-F1
#
_cell.length_a   1.000
_cell.length_b   1.000
_cell.length_c   1.000
_cell.angle_alpha   90.00
_cell.angle_beta   90.00
_cell.angle_gamma   90.00
#
_symmetry.space_group_name_H-M   'P 1'
#
loop_
_entity.id
_entity.type
_entity.pdbx_description
1 polymer ?
#
loop_
_entity_poly.entity_id
_entity_poly.type
_entity_poly.pdbx_seq_one_letter_code
_entity_poly.pdbx_strand_id
1 'polypeptide(L)' 'MIVVTGAAGFIGSCLIAGLRDAGYGDLVAVDDFTDSTKLPNLAEKPLTEKVNRDMFSGWLDQ' A
#
# COMPACT_ATOMS: atom_id res chain seq x y z
N MET A 1 4.96 -1.57 11.66
CA MET A 1 4.69 -0.87 10.40
C MET A 1 5.59 -1.37 9.28
N ILE A 2 5.01 -1.82 8.16
CA ILE A 2 5.72 -2.09 6.91
C ILE A 2 5.12 -1.20 5.83
N VAL A 3 5.98 -0.45 5.15
CA VAL A 3 5.60 0.42 4.04
C VAL A 3 5.89 -0.30 2.72
N VAL A 4 4.88 -0.43 1.87
CA VAL A 4 5.03 -1.03 0.54
C VAL A 4 4.84 0.07 -0.50
N THR A 5 5.89 0.35 -1.27
CA THR A 5 5.83 1.28 -2.42
C THR A 5 5.46 0.52 -3.70
N GLY A 6 4.77 1.19 -4.63
CA GLY A 6 4.17 0.49 -5.77
C GLY A 6 3.08 -0.50 -5.35
N ALA A 7 2.40 -0.21 -4.24
CA ALA A 7 1.44 -1.09 -3.58
C ALA A 7 0.21 -1.46 -4.43
N ALA A 8 -0.25 -0.57 -5.29
CA ALA A 8 -1.39 -0.81 -6.18
C ALA A 8 -0.98 -1.58 -7.45
N GLY A 9 0.33 -1.72 -7.71
CA GLY A 9 0.86 -2.58 -8.75
C GLY A 9 0.60 -4.08 -8.49
N PHE A 10 0.80 -4.89 -9.52
CA PHE A 10 0.57 -6.35 -9.45
C PHE A 10 1.37 -6.99 -8.30
N ILE A 11 2.70 -6.86 -8.32
CA ILE A 11 3.60 -7.46 -7.32
C ILE A 11 3.38 -6.84 -5.93
N GLY A 12 3.30 -5.51 -5.83
CA GLY A 12 3.13 -4.81 -4.55
C GLY A 12 1.84 -5.25 -3.84
N SER A 13 0.76 -5.42 -4.59
CA SER A 13 -0.51 -5.86 -4.01
C SER A 13 -0.45 -7.32 -3.52
N CYS A 14 0.23 -8.22 -4.24
CA CYS A 14 0.45 -9.60 -3.78
C CYS A 14 1.36 -9.64 -2.55
N LEU A 15 2.38 -8.78 -2.49
CA LEU A 15 3.26 -8.66 -1.33
C LEU A 15 2.48 -8.23 -0.07
N ILE A 16 1.58 -7.25 -0.18
CA ILE A 16 0.71 -6.84 0.93
C ILE A 16 -0.14 -8.02 1.43
N ALA A 17 -0.71 -8.81 0.52
CA ALA A 17 -1.45 -10.01 0.91
C ALA A 17 -0.56 -11.01 1.65
N GLY A 18 0.62 -11.32 1.11
CA GLY A 18 1.56 -12.26 1.74
C GLY A 18 2.06 -11.79 3.10
N LEU A 19 2.34 -10.49 3.27
CA LEU A 19 2.72 -9.91 4.56
C LEU A 19 1.60 -10.05 5.60
N ARG A 20 0.36 -9.74 5.20
CA ARG A 20 -0.79 -9.92 6.08
C ARG A 20 -0.96 -11.38 6.50
N ASP A 21 -0.87 -12.30 5.54
CA ASP A 21 -1.03 -13.73 5.80
C ASP A 21 0.11 -14.27 6.70
N ALA A 22 1.28 -13.61 6.68
CA ALA A 22 2.39 -13.87 7.60
C ALA A 22 2.23 -13.22 9.00
N GLY A 23 1.11 -12.55 9.27
CA GLY A 23 0.79 -11.96 10.57
C GLY A 23 1.16 -10.48 10.72
N TYR A 24 1.60 -9.81 9.66
CA TYR A 24 1.86 -8.37 9.71
C TYR A 24 0.56 -7.58 9.48
N GLY A 25 0.02 -6.98 10.56
CA GLY A 25 -1.23 -6.22 10.49
C GLY A 25 -1.06 -4.72 10.19
N ASP A 26 0.13 -4.18 10.43
CA ASP A 26 0.40 -2.74 10.30
C ASP A 26 1.11 -2.44 8.97
N LEU A 27 0.29 -2.21 7.94
CA LEU A 27 0.71 -2.10 6.54
C LEU A 27 0.27 -0.77 5.94
N VAL A 28 1.23 -0.04 5.36
CA VAL A 28 0.98 1.23 4.65
C VAL A 28 1.24 1.04 3.17
N ALA A 29 0.26 1.40 2.34
CA ALA A 29 0.36 1.35 0.88
C ALA A 29 0.76 2.71 0.33
N VAL A 30 1.86 2.77 -0.42
CA VAL A 30 2.32 3.98 -1.11
C VAL A 30 2.26 3.75 -2.61
N ASP A 31 1.43 4.52 -3.32
CA ASP A 31 1.33 4.47 -4.77
C ASP A 31 0.69 5.76 -5.34
N ASP A 32 0.60 5.83 -6.66
CA ASP A 32 -0.30 6.74 -7.36
C ASP A 32 -1.70 6.11 -7.44
N PHE A 33 -2.63 6.68 -6.67
CA PHE A 33 -4.03 6.25 -6.61
C PHE A 33 -4.96 7.01 -7.58
N THR A 34 -4.42 7.82 -8.48
CA THR A 34 -5.21 8.53 -9.50
C THR A 34 -5.71 7.59 -10.60
N ASP A 35 -4.97 6.49 -10.85
CA ASP A 35 -5.36 5.44 -11.79
C ASP A 35 -6.37 4.48 -11.16
N SER A 36 -7.64 4.69 -11.49
CA SER A 36 -8.76 3.88 -10.98
C SER A 36 -8.66 2.41 -11.39
N THR A 37 -7.91 2.06 -12.43
CA THR A 37 -7.75 0.67 -12.90
C THR A 37 -6.95 -0.19 -11.92
N LYS A 38 -6.13 0.42 -11.06
CA LYS A 38 -5.29 -0.26 -10.07
C LYS A 38 -5.94 -0.42 -8.70
N LEU A 39 -6.98 0.37 -8.41
CA LEU A 39 -7.68 0.32 -7.13
C LEU A 39 -8.24 -1.06 -6.75
N PRO A 40 -8.73 -1.90 -7.70
CA PRO A 40 -9.18 -3.26 -7.40
C PRO A 40 -8.09 -4.13 -6.74
N ASN A 41 -6.81 -3.89 -7.06
CA ASN A 41 -5.70 -4.64 -6.48
C ASN A 41 -5.58 -4.43 -4.96
N LEU A 42 -6.15 -3.36 -4.40
CA LEU A 42 -6.11 -3.03 -2.97
C LEU A 42 -7.48 -3.00 -2.30
N ALA A 43 -8.57 -3.27 -3.03
CA ALA A 43 -9.94 -3.04 -2.56
C ALA A 43 -10.31 -3.83 -1.28
N GLU A 44 -9.78 -5.03 -1.12
CA GLU A 44 -10.10 -5.93 0.01
C GLU A 44 -8.90 -6.14 0.95
N LYS A 45 -7.88 -5.28 0.86
CA LYS A 45 -6.68 -5.40 1.69
C LYS A 45 -6.79 -4.44 2.88
N PRO A 46 -6.85 -4.96 4.12
CA PRO A 46 -6.81 -4.11 5.30
C PRO A 46 -5.44 -3.44 5.34
N LEU A 47 -5.46 -2.11 5.38
CA LEU A 47 -4.29 -1.25 5.39
C LEU A 47 -4.46 -0.25 6.53
N THR A 48 -3.36 0.06 7.20
CA THR A 48 -3.30 1.15 8.18
C THR A 48 -3.55 2.49 7.49
N GLU A 49 -2.90 2.70 6.35
CA GLU A 49 -3.00 3.94 5.58
C GLU A 49 -2.69 3.74 4.09
N LYS A 50 -3.21 4.65 3.26
CA LYS A 50 -2.87 4.80 1.84
C LYS A 50 -2.27 6.18 1.64
N VAL A 51 -1.00 6.24 1.24
CA VAL A 51 -0.25 7.48 1.07
C VAL A 51 0.03 7.69 -0.40
N ASN A 52 -0.38 8.84 -0.95
CA ASN A 52 -0.02 9.16 -2.32
C ASN A 52 1.50 9.32 -2.43
N ARG A 53 2.11 8.74 -3.47
CA ARG A 53 3.56 8.79 -3.70
C ARG A 53 4.16 10.20 -3.66
N ASP A 54 3.41 11.22 -4.05
CA ASP A 54 3.87 12.61 -4.09
C ASP A 54 3.95 13.23 -2.68
N MET A 55 3.20 12.67 -1.73
CA MET A 55 3.20 13.08 -0.32
C MET A 55 4.13 12.21 0.54
N PHE A 56 4.72 11.16 -0.03
CA PHE A 56 5.41 10.14 0.75
C PHE A 56 6.59 10.67 1.55
N SER A 57 7.41 11.57 0.99
CA SER A 57 8.54 12.17 1.71
C SER A 57 8.08 12.93 2.96
N GLY A 58 7.09 13.81 2.82
CA GLY A 58 6.56 14.57 3.95
C GLY A 58 5.76 13.73 4.94
N TRP A 59 5.26 12.56 4.53
CA TRP A 59 4.64 11.59 5.43
C TRP A 59 5.68 10.83 6.26
N LEU A 60 6.87 10.54 5.71
CA LEU A 60 7.94 9.84 6.45
C LEU A 60 8.54 10.67 7.59
N ASP A 61 8.45 11.99 7.50
CA ASP A 61 9.01 12.93 8.49
C ASP A 61 8.04 13.23 9.67
N GLN A 62 6.83 12.63 9.67
CA GLN A 62 5.82 12.76 10.72
C GLN A 62 6.01 11.71 11.82
#